data_AF-A0A351Q5W3-F1
#
_entry.id   AF-A0A351Q5W3-F1
#
_cell.length_a   1.000
_cell.length_b   1.000
_cell.length_c   1.000
_cell.angle_alpha   90.00
_cell.angle_beta   90.00
_cell.angle_gamma   90.00
#
_symmetry.space_group_name_H-M   'P 1'
#
loop_
_entity.id
_entity.type
_entity.pdbx_description
1 polymer ?
#
loop_
_entity_poly.entity_id
_entity_poly.type
_entity_poly.pdbx_seq_one_letter_code
_entity_poly.pdbx_strand_id
1 'polypeptide(L)'
;MSDVELNEAQHDDLRKELIALCVREIGPIAKPDIIQWAPGLPKTRSAKIMRRILRKVAANELDSLGDTSTLADPSVVEELIANRHNR
;
A
#
# COMPACT_ATOMS: atom_id res chain seq x y z
N MET A 1 23.32 3.93 -3.07
CA MET A 1 22.13 4.28 -3.89
C MET A 1 21.39 5.28 -3.05
N SER A 2 21.49 6.57 -3.36
CA SER A 2 20.91 7.65 -2.55
C SER A 2 19.40 7.54 -2.61
N ASP A 3 18.74 7.41 -1.46
CA ASP A 3 17.29 7.50 -1.35
C ASP A 3 16.87 8.89 -1.83
N VAL A 4 16.23 8.95 -3.01
CA VAL A 4 15.66 10.18 -3.54
C VAL A 4 14.34 10.39 -2.82
N GLU A 5 14.34 11.24 -1.80
CA GLU A 5 13.09 11.71 -1.19
C GLU A 5 12.37 12.62 -2.18
N LEU A 6 11.20 12.17 -2.67
CA LEU A 6 10.34 12.98 -3.52
C LEU A 6 9.68 14.08 -2.70
N ASN A 7 9.59 15.28 -3.26
CA ASN A 7 8.80 16.36 -2.68
C ASN A 7 7.29 16.19 -2.96
N GLU A 8 6.45 17.02 -2.34
CA GLU A 8 4.98 16.91 -2.42
C GLU A 8 4.44 17.02 -3.86
N ALA A 9 4.98 17.95 -4.66
CA ALA A 9 4.59 18.10 -6.06
C ALA A 9 4.97 16.87 -6.90
N GLN A 10 6.15 16.29 -6.64
CA GLN A 10 6.60 15.06 -7.31
C GLN A 10 5.73 13.85 -6.92
N HIS A 11 5.26 13.78 -5.68
CA HIS A 11 4.32 12.74 -5.24
C HIS A 11 2.97 12.83 -5.96
N ASP A 12 2.45 14.05 -6.16
CA ASP A 12 1.19 14.27 -6.88
C ASP A 12 1.28 13.92 -8.36
N ASP A 13 2.38 14.30 -9.00
CA ASP A 13 2.59 13.99 -10.42
C ASP A 13 2.78 12.48 -10.63
N LEU A 14 3.54 11.81 -9.77
CA LEU A 14 3.68 10.36 -9.79
C LEU A 14 2.33 9.66 -9.54
N ARG A 15 1.50 10.17 -8.63
CA ARG A 15 0.15 9.63 -8.38
C ARG A 15 -0.71 9.70 -9.65
N LYS A 16 -0.71 10.83 -10.35
CA LYS A 16 -1.45 11.00 -11.63
C LYS A 16 -0.94 10.03 -12.69
N GLU A 17 0.37 9.87 -12.80
CA GLU A 17 0.99 8.96 -13.76
C GLU A 17 0.58 7.50 -13.50
N LEU A 18 0.62 7.04 -12.25
CA LEU A 18 0.19 5.69 -11.88
C LEU A 18 -1.29 5.43 -12.18
N ILE A 19 -2.15 6.42 -11.92
CA ILE A 19 -3.57 6.31 -12.26
C ILE A 19 -3.76 6.23 -13.78
N ALA A 20 -3.07 7.10 -14.53
CA ALA A 20 -3.13 7.11 -15.99
C ALA A 20 -2.62 5.79 -16.59
N LEU A 21 -1.58 5.20 -16.00
CA LEU A 21 -1.07 3.89 -16.36
C LEU A 21 -2.15 2.81 -16.20
N CYS A 22 -2.79 2.70 -15.03
CA CYS A 22 -3.84 1.70 -14.80
C CYS A 22 -5.01 1.85 -15.80
N VAL A 23 -5.43 3.08 -16.07
CA VAL A 23 -6.52 3.35 -17.02
C VAL A 23 -6.11 3.01 -18.45
N ARG A 24 -4.86 3.27 -18.84
CA ARG A 24 -4.35 2.93 -20.17
C ARG A 24 -4.23 1.42 -20.38
N GLU A 25 -3.71 0.69 -19.40
CA GLU A 25 -3.43 -0.75 -19.55
C GLU A 25 -4.67 -1.64 -19.39
N ILE A 26 -5.65 -1.23 -18.56
CA ILE A 26 -6.82 -2.06 -18.24
C ILE A 26 -8.15 -1.40 -18.66
N GLY A 27 -8.22 -0.07 -18.61
CA GLY A 27 -9.41 0.71 -18.96
C GLY A 27 -9.95 1.55 -17.80
N PRO A 28 -10.98 2.41 -18.04
CA PRO A 28 -11.50 3.35 -17.05
C PRO A 28 -12.02 2.71 -15.76
N ILE A 29 -12.46 1.44 -15.81
CA ILE A 29 -12.94 0.69 -14.64
C ILE A 29 -11.83 0.37 -13.63
N ALA A 30 -10.56 0.37 -14.06
CA ALA A 30 -9.42 0.04 -13.21
C ALA A 30 -8.77 1.26 -12.55
N LYS A 31 -9.39 2.44 -12.64
CA LYS A 31 -8.90 3.66 -12.02
C LYS A 31 -8.84 3.46 -10.49
N PRO A 32 -7.66 3.51 -9.85
CA PRO A 32 -7.58 3.41 -8.39
C PRO A 32 -8.17 4.66 -7.74
N ASP A 33 -9.10 4.49 -6.80
CA ASP A 33 -9.66 5.60 -6.02
C ASP A 33 -8.64 6.15 -5.02
N ILE A 34 -7.90 5.24 -4.37
CA ILE A 34 -6.93 5.56 -3.34
C ILE A 34 -5.59 4.91 -3.70
N ILE A 35 -4.54 5.72 -3.73
CA ILE A 35 -3.15 5.27 -3.71
C ILE A 35 -2.56 5.70 -2.37
N GLN A 36 -2.12 4.72 -1.58
CA GLN A 36 -1.43 4.90 -0.31
C GLN A 36 0.05 4.60 -0.51
N TRP A 37 0.90 5.59 -0.27
CA TRP A 37 2.34 5.37 -0.20
C TRP A 37 2.66 4.58 1.08
N ALA A 38 3.54 3.60 0.96
CA ALA A 38 3.91 2.74 2.08
C ALA A 38 5.43 2.52 2.08
N PRO A 39 6.08 2.58 3.27
CA PRO A 39 7.51 2.30 3.41
C PRO A 39 7.84 0.83 3.12
N GLY A 40 6.84 -0.06 3.28
CA GLY A 40 6.97 -1.48 3.00
C GLY A 40 5.64 -2.17 2.75
N LEU A 41 5.71 -3.43 2.32
CA LEU A 41 4.55 -4.31 2.20
C LEU A 41 4.66 -5.44 3.21
N PRO A 42 3.54 -5.92 3.79
CA PRO A 42 3.55 -7.02 4.73
C PRO A 42 3.93 -8.29 3.96
N LYS A 43 5.18 -8.73 4.14
CA LYS A 43 5.75 -9.89 3.46
C LYS A 43 6.08 -10.98 4.48
N THR A 44 5.83 -12.23 4.12
CA THR A 44 6.30 -13.38 4.89
C THR A 44 7.83 -13.47 4.86
N ARG A 45 8.43 -14.31 5.72
CA ARG A 45 9.87 -14.66 5.64
C ARG A 45 10.28 -15.25 4.29
N SER A 46 9.34 -15.80 3.52
CA SER A 46 9.52 -16.26 2.14
C SER A 46 9.19 -15.18 1.08
N ALA A 47 9.11 -13.91 1.49
CA ALA A 47 8.82 -12.73 0.66
C ALA A 47 7.42 -12.67 0.01
N LYS A 48 6.50 -13.58 0.35
CA LYS A 48 5.13 -13.54 -0.17
C LYS A 48 4.38 -12.35 0.44
N ILE A 49 3.79 -11.50 -0.40
CA ILE A 49 2.94 -10.40 0.06
C ILE A 49 1.64 -10.96 0.67
N MET A 50 1.39 -10.62 1.93
CA MET A 50 0.17 -10.97 2.65
C MET A 50 -0.96 -9.98 2.31
N ARG A 51 -1.46 -10.05 1.07
CA ARG A 51 -2.55 -9.18 0.56
C ARG A 51 -3.82 -9.19 1.43
N ARG A 52 -4.04 -10.27 2.19
CA ARG A 52 -5.15 -10.36 3.16
C ARG A 52 -5.11 -9.24 4.21
N ILE A 53 -3.92 -8.91 4.73
CA ILE A 53 -3.74 -7.82 5.71
C ILE A 53 -4.04 -6.48 5.06
N LEU A 54 -3.48 -6.23 3.87
CA LEU A 54 -3.75 -5.01 3.09
C LEU A 54 -5.25 -4.78 2.86
N ARG A 55 -5.99 -5.85 2.52
CA ARG A 55 -7.44 -5.79 2.34
C ARG A 55 -8.17 -5.39 3.63
N LYS A 56 -7.79 -5.98 4.77
CA LYS A 56 -8.40 -5.66 6.08
C LYS A 56 -8.14 -4.21 6.48
N VAL A 57 -6.93 -3.71 6.28
CA VAL A 57 -6.58 -2.29 6.52
C VAL A 57 -7.40 -1.37 5.62
N ALA A 58 -7.48 -1.67 4.32
CA ALA A 58 -8.30 -0.90 3.37
C ALA A 58 -9.80 -0.96 3.66
N ALA A 59 -10.29 -2.01 4.31
CA ALA A 59 -11.68 -2.16 4.75
C ALA A 59 -11.97 -1.59 6.16
N ASN A 60 -10.97 -0.99 6.83
CA ASN A 60 -11.07 -0.56 8.24
C ASN A 60 -11.41 -1.70 9.24
N GLU A 61 -11.12 -2.96 8.89
CA GLU A 61 -11.37 -4.15 9.72
C GLU A 61 -10.12 -4.52 10.54
N LEU A 62 -9.67 -3.59 11.40
CA LEU A 62 -8.37 -3.68 12.09
C LEU A 62 -8.32 -4.72 13.21
N ASP A 63 -9.48 -5.07 13.75
CA ASP A 63 -9.61 -5.98 14.89
C ASP A 63 -9.46 -7.46 14.47
N SER A 64 -9.44 -7.72 13.15
CA SER A 64 -9.50 -9.07 12.57
C SER A 64 -8.40 -9.34 11.53
N LEU A 65 -7.19 -8.86 11.77
CA LEU A 65 -6.03 -9.04 10.89
C LEU A 65 -5.53 -10.50 10.80
N GLY A 66 -5.96 -11.37 11.72
CA GLY A 66 -5.56 -12.78 11.77
C GLY A 66 -4.08 -13.00 12.07
N ASP A 67 -3.56 -14.17 11.73
CA ASP A 67 -2.17 -14.53 12.04
C ASP A 67 -1.13 -13.72 11.24
N THR A 68 -0.20 -13.11 11.97
CA THR A 68 0.93 -12.30 11.49
C THR A 68 2.29 -12.91 11.84
N SER A 69 2.33 -14.06 12.51
CA SER A 69 3.57 -14.70 13.01
C SER A 69 4.60 -15.05 11.92
N THR A 70 4.13 -15.18 10.68
CA THR A 70 4.95 -15.51 9.51
C THR A 70 5.56 -14.30 8.80
N LEU A 71 5.19 -13.07 9.21
CA LEU A 71 5.77 -11.85 8.66
C LEU A 71 7.27 -11.77 8.95
N ALA A 72 8.02 -11.27 7.97
CA ALA A 72 9.44 -10.94 8.17
C ALA A 72 9.59 -9.73 9.09
N ASP A 73 8.71 -8.74 8.90
CA ASP A 73 8.63 -7.53 9.70
C ASP A 73 7.16 -7.21 10.03
N PRO A 74 6.72 -7.45 11.28
CA PRO A 74 5.39 -7.10 11.73
C PRO A 74 5.12 -5.59 11.82
N SER A 75 6.14 -4.75 12.01
CA SER A 75 5.98 -3.30 12.26
C SER A 75 5.36 -2.56 11.07
N VAL A 76 5.62 -3.04 9.84
CA VAL A 76 5.02 -2.54 8.60
C VAL A 76 3.48 -2.52 8.68
N VAL A 77 2.86 -3.45 9.43
CA VAL A 77 1.40 -3.46 9.58
C VAL A 77 0.91 -2.26 10.38
N GLU A 78 1.63 -1.88 11.43
CA GLU A 78 1.32 -0.71 12.27
C GLU A 78 1.47 0.58 11.46
N GLU A 79 2.55 0.71 10.69
CA GLU A 79 2.79 1.86 9.81
C GLU A 79 1.69 2.02 8.74
N LEU A 80 1.25 0.91 8.16
CA LEU A 80 0.15 0.90 7.20
C LEU A 80 -1.17 1.36 7.83
N ILE A 81 -1.45 0.98 9.08
CA ILE A 81 -2.64 1.38 9.82
C ILE A 81 -2.56 2.85 10.23
N ALA A 82 -1.40 3.31 10.67
CA ALA A 82 -1.14 4.67 11.11
C ALA A 82 -1.34 5.67 9.96
N ASN A 83 -0.83 5.33 8.77
CA ASN A 83 -0.82 6.20 7.59
C ASN A 83 -1.92 5.88 6.56
N ARG A 84 -2.99 5.18 6.98
CA ARG A 84 -4.07 4.81 6.07
C ARG A 84 -4.86 6.04 5.61
N HIS A 85 -5.15 6.13 4.31
CA HIS A 85 -5.87 7.25 3.70
C HIS A 85 -7.40 7.11 3.72
N ASN A 86 -7.91 5.96 4.16
CA ASN A 86 -9.34 5.64 4.26
C ASN A 86 -9.93 5.91 5.66
N ARG A 87 -9.41 6.91 6.37
CA ARG A 87 -9.94 7.40 7.65
C ARG A 87 -11.05 8.40 7.45
#